data_AF-A0A4S8ZLQ4-F1
#
_entry.id   AF-A0A4S8ZLQ4-F1
#
_cell.length_a   1.000
_cell.length_b   1.000
_cell.length_c   1.000
_cell.angle_alpha   90.00
_cell.angle_beta   90.00
_cell.angle_gamma   90.00
#
_symmetry.space_group_name_H-M   'P 1'
#
loop_
_entity.id
_entity.type
_entity.pdbx_description
1 polymer ?
#
loop_
_entity_poly.entity_id
_entity_poly.type
_entity_poly.pdbx_seq_one_letter_code
_entity_poly.pdbx_strand_id
1 'polypeptide(L)'
;MKRILRTFLVGTICVTSILCILQFWYINHVISTTSRNAEDNFIFSLSTWTNIHWSSPEIWDPVRQEEIRNVMPVAVHSHNDYTRRIPLWEAIGSGCVSVEADVHFDRSDLLVGHSARGLKREDSLVAMYLEPLERLIGSRNVDVAEGGWRGVFEKVPEQTLVLLVDLKTESRQTLQELSRQLKPLRELDYLTYWNGTSRVMRPLTVVASGKVAFEDILALNPTHRDIFFDAPLASLHTPKDDWTTSPPTHAYNISNSYYASSELKDGIISLASDGDKISSPEEHDASSSQPEQAKSRGLVSRYWGSAGPKYQTSEQVM
;
A
#
# COMPACT_ATOMS: atom_id res chain seq x y z
N MET A 1 64.20 7.19 2.41
CA MET A 1 62.93 7.29 3.16
C MET A 1 62.04 8.47 2.73
N LYS A 2 62.45 9.74 2.86
CA LYS A 2 61.59 10.91 2.56
C LYS A 2 61.04 10.98 1.12
N ARG A 3 61.81 10.53 0.12
CA ARG A 3 61.40 10.56 -1.30
C ARG A 3 60.32 9.52 -1.62
N ILE A 4 60.44 8.32 -1.04
CA ILE A 4 59.45 7.23 -1.18
C ILE A 4 58.14 7.61 -0.50
N LEU A 5 58.20 8.18 0.70
CA LEU A 5 57.02 8.66 1.43
C LEU A 5 56.29 9.77 0.66
N ARG A 6 57.03 10.68 0.02
CA ARG A 6 56.45 11.75 -0.82
C ARG A 6 55.77 11.20 -2.07
N THR A 7 56.38 10.23 -2.75
CA THR A 7 55.76 9.59 -3.93
C THR A 7 54.49 8.83 -3.54
N PHE A 8 54.51 8.14 -2.39
CA PHE A 8 53.35 7.41 -1.89
C PHE A 8 52.20 8.36 -1.49
N LEU A 9 52.52 9.47 -0.83
CA LEU A 9 51.54 10.49 -0.44
C LEU A 9 50.92 11.16 -1.68
N VAL A 10 51.71 11.53 -2.68
CA VAL A 10 51.22 12.12 -3.93
C VAL A 10 50.35 11.12 -4.70
N GLY A 11 50.76 9.84 -4.77
CA GLY A 11 49.96 8.79 -5.39
C GLY A 11 48.62 8.60 -4.69
N THR A 12 48.60 8.60 -3.36
CA THR A 12 47.37 8.48 -2.57
C THR A 12 46.43 9.66 -2.83
N ILE A 13 46.94 10.90 -2.79
CA ILE A 13 46.15 12.12 -3.06
C ILE A 13 45.57 12.10 -4.48
N CYS A 14 46.34 11.67 -5.48
CA CYS A 14 45.85 11.57 -6.85
C CYS A 14 44.71 10.54 -6.97
N VAL A 15 44.87 9.35 -6.38
CA VAL A 15 43.84 8.30 -6.41
C VAL A 15 42.57 8.74 -5.68
N THR A 16 42.69 9.33 -4.48
CA THR A 16 41.52 9.83 -3.74
C THR A 16 40.81 10.97 -4.48
N SER A 17 41.56 11.85 -5.16
CA SER A 17 40.96 12.94 -5.93
C SER A 17 40.19 12.41 -7.14
N ILE A 18 40.73 11.42 -7.84
CA ILE A 18 40.05 10.75 -8.95
C ILE A 18 38.78 10.06 -8.47
N LEU A 19 38.84 9.33 -7.34
CA LEU A 19 37.66 8.69 -6.74
C LEU A 19 36.59 9.71 -6.35
N CYS A 20 36.97 10.85 -5.75
CA CYS A 20 36.02 11.91 -5.41
C CYS A 20 35.36 12.52 -6.66
N ILE A 21 36.13 12.73 -7.74
CA ILE A 21 35.60 13.23 -9.02
C ILE A 21 34.64 12.21 -9.63
N LEU A 22 35.02 10.93 -9.68
CA LEU A 22 34.15 9.87 -10.19
C LEU A 22 32.88 9.73 -9.36
N GLN A 23 32.98 9.81 -8.03
CA GLN A 23 31.82 9.79 -7.14
C GLN A 23 30.93 11.02 -7.34
N PHE A 24 31.50 12.21 -7.52
CA PHE A 24 30.74 13.42 -7.84
C PHE A 24 29.99 13.28 -9.18
N TRP A 25 30.65 12.76 -10.22
CA TRP A 25 30.00 12.52 -11.51
C TRP A 25 28.95 11.41 -11.43
N TYR A 26 29.19 10.35 -10.66
CA TYR A 26 28.22 9.29 -10.43
C TYR A 26 27.01 9.81 -9.66
N ILE A 27 27.20 10.61 -8.61
CA ILE A 27 26.11 11.27 -7.88
C ILE A 27 25.33 12.20 -8.81
N ASN A 28 25.99 13.03 -9.62
CA ASN A 28 25.28 13.88 -10.57
C ASN A 28 24.59 13.09 -11.69
N HIS A 29 25.17 11.96 -12.11
CA HIS A 29 24.56 11.05 -13.07
C HIS A 29 23.31 10.41 -12.46
N VAL A 30 23.37 9.91 -11.23
CA VAL A 30 22.20 9.43 -10.49
C VAL A 30 21.18 10.54 -10.32
N ILE A 31 21.55 11.77 -9.91
CA ILE A 31 20.63 12.90 -9.77
C ILE A 31 20.02 13.36 -11.12
N SER A 32 20.69 13.14 -12.25
CA SER A 32 20.18 13.51 -13.58
C SER A 32 19.42 12.39 -14.30
N THR A 33 19.70 11.13 -13.96
CA THR A 33 18.99 9.94 -14.48
C THR A 33 17.83 9.50 -13.61
N THR A 34 17.89 9.77 -12.30
CA THR A 34 16.69 9.94 -11.48
C THR A 34 16.13 11.27 -11.94
N SER A 35 15.28 11.22 -12.96
CA SER A 35 14.53 12.39 -13.40
C SER A 35 14.01 13.11 -12.16
N ARG A 36 14.25 14.42 -12.07
CA ARG A 36 13.49 15.31 -11.19
C ARG A 36 12.02 15.15 -11.58
N ASN A 37 11.40 14.11 -11.04
CA ASN A 37 10.08 13.66 -11.42
C ASN A 37 9.08 14.64 -10.87
N ALA A 38 7.86 14.61 -11.39
CA ALA A 38 6.73 15.37 -10.86
C ALA A 38 6.54 15.22 -9.33
N GLU A 39 7.12 14.18 -8.71
CA GLU A 39 7.22 13.95 -7.26
C GLU A 39 7.90 15.10 -6.49
N ASP A 40 8.96 15.72 -7.05
CA ASP A 40 9.64 16.86 -6.42
C ASP A 40 8.71 18.10 -6.33
N ASN A 41 7.80 18.24 -7.30
CA ASN A 41 6.88 19.38 -7.35
C ASN A 41 5.77 19.28 -6.32
N PHE A 42 5.23 18.09 -6.04
CA PHE A 42 4.22 17.94 -4.99
C PHE A 42 4.83 18.14 -3.60
N ILE A 43 5.98 17.55 -3.30
CA ILE A 43 6.64 17.74 -2.00
C ILE A 43 6.98 19.23 -1.78
N PHE A 44 7.41 19.93 -2.82
CA PHE A 44 7.61 21.38 -2.77
C PHE A 44 6.28 22.14 -2.57
N SER A 45 5.23 21.81 -3.32
CA SER A 45 3.90 22.41 -3.14
C SER A 45 3.34 22.18 -1.74
N LEU A 46 3.51 20.98 -1.17
CA LEU A 46 3.03 20.62 0.15
C LEU A 46 3.61 21.53 1.24
N SER A 47 4.85 22.01 1.07
CA SER A 47 5.46 23.02 1.95
C SER A 47 4.72 24.36 1.95
N THR A 48 4.03 24.68 0.85
CA THR A 48 3.21 25.89 0.68
C THR A 48 1.77 25.74 1.17
N TRP A 49 1.31 24.51 1.43
CA TRP A 49 -0.02 24.21 1.98
C TRP A 49 -0.06 24.49 3.49
N THR A 50 0.41 25.64 3.92
CA THR A 50 0.43 26.03 5.34
C THR A 50 -0.99 26.24 5.86
N ASN A 51 -1.25 25.82 7.11
CA ASN A 51 -2.56 25.93 7.79
C ASN A 51 -3.74 25.18 7.13
N ILE A 52 -3.46 24.20 6.27
CA ILE A 52 -4.48 23.31 5.71
C ILE A 52 -4.60 22.06 6.58
N HIS A 53 -5.84 21.69 6.90
CA HIS A 53 -6.22 20.46 7.58
C HIS A 53 -6.91 19.51 6.60
N TRP A 54 -7.02 18.21 6.90
CA TRP A 54 -7.67 17.25 5.99
C TRP A 54 -9.12 17.60 5.63
N SER A 55 -9.79 18.35 6.50
CA SER A 55 -11.17 18.83 6.33
C SER A 55 -11.27 20.22 5.70
N SER A 56 -10.15 20.87 5.39
CA SER A 56 -10.12 22.22 4.83
C SER A 56 -10.74 22.24 3.42
N PRO A 57 -11.73 23.11 3.14
CA PRO A 57 -12.30 23.28 1.80
C PRO A 57 -11.24 23.62 0.75
N GLU A 58 -10.18 24.31 1.16
CA GLU A 58 -9.06 24.71 0.33
C GLU A 58 -8.35 23.53 -0.34
N ILE A 59 -8.44 22.30 0.16
CA ILE A 59 -7.85 21.13 -0.53
C ILE A 59 -8.51 20.89 -1.90
N TRP A 60 -9.76 21.30 -2.04
CA TRP A 60 -10.57 21.06 -3.22
C TRP A 60 -10.49 22.17 -4.27
N ASP A 61 -9.61 23.15 -4.08
CA ASP A 61 -9.41 24.16 -5.11
C ASP A 61 -8.77 23.55 -6.38
N PRO A 62 -9.06 24.11 -7.57
CA PRO A 62 -8.58 23.53 -8.82
C PRO A 62 -7.07 23.36 -8.90
N VAL A 63 -6.27 24.26 -8.32
CA VAL A 63 -4.81 24.20 -8.41
C VAL A 63 -4.28 22.98 -7.66
N ARG A 64 -4.71 22.78 -6.41
CA ARG A 64 -4.29 21.62 -5.61
C ARG A 64 -4.80 20.30 -6.17
N GLN A 65 -6.04 20.29 -6.66
CA GLN A 65 -6.60 19.09 -7.28
C GLN A 65 -5.86 18.68 -8.55
N GLU A 66 -5.37 19.65 -9.33
CA GLU A 66 -4.53 19.42 -10.51
C GLU A 66 -3.14 18.89 -10.14
N GLU A 67 -2.56 19.35 -9.03
CA GLU A 67 -1.29 18.83 -8.54
C GLU A 67 -1.40 17.36 -8.15
N ILE A 68 -2.41 16.99 -7.35
CA ILE A 68 -2.65 15.60 -6.93
C ILE A 68 -2.99 14.71 -8.13
N ARG A 69 -3.77 15.23 -9.10
CA ARG A 69 -4.19 14.52 -10.32
C ARG A 69 -3.02 13.99 -11.13
N ASN A 70 -1.97 14.78 -11.26
CA ASN A 70 -0.86 14.54 -12.19
C ASN A 70 0.36 13.86 -11.54
N VAL A 71 0.18 13.24 -10.38
CA VAL A 71 1.22 12.48 -9.70
C VAL A 71 1.38 11.11 -10.37
N MET A 72 2.63 10.64 -10.44
CA MET A 72 2.91 9.28 -10.87
C MET A 72 2.70 8.34 -9.67
N PRO A 73 1.84 7.32 -9.76
CA PRO A 73 1.73 6.35 -8.69
C PRO A 73 3.02 5.56 -8.53
N VAL A 74 3.40 5.32 -7.27
CA VAL A 74 4.51 4.48 -6.86
C VAL A 74 3.97 3.39 -5.94
N ALA A 75 4.53 2.18 -6.04
CA ALA A 75 4.12 1.00 -5.30
C ALA A 75 4.51 1.10 -3.81
N VAL A 76 3.89 2.06 -3.13
CA VAL A 76 4.22 2.51 -1.79
C VAL A 76 2.95 2.63 -0.96
N HIS A 77 3.03 2.16 0.28
CA HIS A 77 1.98 2.18 1.28
C HIS A 77 2.26 3.28 2.33
N SER A 78 1.31 4.18 2.52
CA SER A 78 1.33 5.18 3.59
C SER A 78 0.89 4.54 4.90
N HIS A 79 1.84 3.92 5.61
CA HIS A 79 1.63 3.31 6.92
C HIS A 79 1.25 4.40 7.94
N ASN A 80 0.22 4.12 8.74
CA ASN A 80 -0.42 5.05 9.67
C ASN A 80 -0.69 6.43 9.05
N ASP A 81 -1.33 6.45 7.89
CA ASP A 81 -1.56 7.66 7.11
C ASP A 81 -2.28 8.78 7.91
N TYR A 82 -3.14 8.40 8.84
CA TYR A 82 -3.86 9.33 9.71
C TYR A 82 -2.96 10.15 10.66
N THR A 83 -1.68 9.79 10.82
CA THR A 83 -0.72 10.59 11.59
C THR A 83 -0.01 11.66 10.76
N ARG A 84 -0.24 11.67 9.43
CA ARG A 84 0.27 12.70 8.54
C ARG A 84 -0.43 14.03 8.80
N ARG A 85 0.15 15.11 8.32
CA ARG A 85 -0.38 16.46 8.58
C ARG A 85 -1.68 16.70 7.82
N ILE A 86 -1.78 16.17 6.61
CA ILE A 86 -3.00 16.16 5.81
C ILE A 86 -3.21 14.72 5.30
N PRO A 87 -3.79 13.83 6.14
CA PRO A 87 -4.09 12.44 5.77
C PRO A 87 -4.81 12.34 4.43
N LEU A 88 -4.64 11.19 3.76
CA LEU A 88 -5.04 10.88 2.39
C LEU A 88 -4.29 11.71 1.32
N TRP A 89 -4.24 13.02 1.49
CA TRP A 89 -3.74 13.95 0.48
C TRP A 89 -2.22 13.96 0.38
N GLU A 90 -1.50 13.88 1.52
CA GLU A 90 -0.04 13.71 1.50
C GLU A 90 0.35 12.39 0.85
N ALA A 91 -0.40 11.30 1.11
CA ALA A 91 -0.12 10.01 0.49
C ALA A 91 -0.37 10.01 -1.03
N ILE A 92 -1.56 10.40 -1.49
CA ILE A 92 -1.88 10.42 -2.93
C ILE A 92 -0.95 11.42 -3.65
N GLY A 93 -0.71 12.59 -3.08
CA GLY A 93 0.18 13.58 -3.67
C GLY A 93 1.65 13.11 -3.75
N SER A 94 2.08 12.23 -2.86
CA SER A 94 3.37 11.53 -2.95
C SER A 94 3.32 10.26 -3.83
N GLY A 95 2.20 9.96 -4.46
CA GLY A 95 2.04 8.82 -5.37
C GLY A 95 1.76 7.48 -4.67
N CYS A 96 1.53 7.46 -3.36
CA CYS A 96 1.26 6.22 -2.64
C CYS A 96 -0.03 5.57 -3.16
N VAL A 97 0.07 4.36 -3.68
CA VAL A 97 -1.08 3.57 -4.15
C VAL A 97 -1.85 2.87 -3.03
N SER A 98 -1.42 3.06 -1.79
CA SER A 98 -2.04 2.43 -0.63
C SER A 98 -1.91 3.33 0.60
N VAL A 99 -2.93 3.36 1.44
CA VAL A 99 -2.99 4.11 2.71
C VAL A 99 -3.57 3.24 3.81
N GLU A 100 -3.21 3.51 5.06
CA GLU A 100 -3.71 2.79 6.23
C GLU A 100 -4.48 3.69 7.20
N ALA A 101 -5.61 3.17 7.69
CA ALA A 101 -6.36 3.72 8.80
C ALA A 101 -6.48 2.70 9.94
N ASP A 102 -5.93 3.04 11.11
CA ASP A 102 -6.18 2.31 12.35
C ASP A 102 -7.58 2.66 12.87
N VAL A 103 -8.50 1.71 12.93
CA VAL A 103 -9.90 1.96 13.30
C VAL A 103 -10.31 1.30 14.61
N HIS A 104 -11.08 2.05 15.38
CA HIS A 104 -11.73 1.62 16.61
C HIS A 104 -13.25 1.75 16.47
N PHE A 105 -13.97 0.65 16.66
CA PHE A 105 -15.42 0.70 16.79
C PHE A 105 -15.80 1.33 18.15
N ASP A 106 -16.42 2.51 18.11
CA ASP A 106 -16.97 3.22 19.27
C ASP A 106 -18.39 3.71 18.98
N ARG A 107 -19.36 3.26 19.79
CA ARG A 107 -20.78 3.71 19.77
C ARG A 107 -21.38 3.86 18.36
N SER A 108 -21.21 2.83 17.52
CA SER A 108 -21.74 2.76 16.15
C SER A 108 -21.01 3.61 15.11
N ASP A 109 -19.75 3.95 15.34
CA ASP A 109 -18.88 4.56 14.35
C ASP A 109 -17.47 3.92 14.38
N LEU A 110 -16.68 4.18 13.34
CA LEU A 110 -15.29 3.79 13.21
C LEU A 110 -14.41 5.02 13.37
N LEU A 111 -13.85 5.20 14.56
CA LEU A 111 -12.94 6.31 14.86
C LEU A 111 -11.51 5.92 14.51
N VAL A 112 -10.76 6.86 13.96
CA VAL A 112 -9.41 6.64 13.47
C VAL A 112 -8.38 7.03 14.54
N GLY A 113 -7.40 6.18 14.77
CA GLY A 113 -6.26 6.47 15.63
C GLY A 113 -5.54 5.22 16.14
N HIS A 114 -4.26 5.37 16.47
CA HIS A 114 -3.42 4.26 16.93
C HIS A 114 -3.87 3.64 18.25
N SER A 115 -4.45 4.47 19.13
CA SER A 115 -4.85 4.09 20.48
C SER A 115 -6.27 4.57 20.73
N ALA A 116 -7.01 3.78 21.51
CA ALA A 116 -8.32 4.17 22.01
C ALA A 116 -8.29 5.45 22.87
N ARG A 117 -7.12 5.83 23.39
CA ARG A 117 -6.94 7.10 24.11
C ARG A 117 -6.79 8.24 23.12
N GLY A 118 -7.69 9.21 23.22
CA GLY A 118 -7.63 10.43 22.39
C GLY A 118 -8.33 10.31 21.04
N LEU A 119 -9.10 9.25 20.81
CA LEU A 119 -10.04 9.19 19.69
C LEU A 119 -10.99 10.38 19.74
N LYS A 120 -11.17 11.02 18.59
CA LYS A 120 -12.09 12.13 18.42
C LYS A 120 -13.23 11.72 17.50
N ARG A 121 -14.40 12.32 17.68
CA ARG A 121 -15.59 11.98 16.87
C ARG A 121 -15.50 12.52 15.46
N GLU A 122 -14.80 13.64 15.31
CA GLU A 122 -14.50 14.27 14.03
C GLU A 122 -13.49 13.48 13.19
N ASP A 123 -12.64 12.67 13.82
CA ASP A 123 -11.61 11.86 13.16
C ASP A 123 -12.17 10.45 12.86
N SER A 124 -13.29 10.37 12.15
CA SER A 124 -13.92 9.10 11.75
C SER A 124 -13.41 8.59 10.40
N LEU A 125 -13.53 7.28 10.15
CA LEU A 125 -13.13 6.66 8.87
C LEU A 125 -13.90 7.30 7.71
N VAL A 126 -15.19 7.58 7.92
CA VAL A 126 -16.03 8.26 6.93
C VAL A 126 -15.47 9.64 6.58
N ALA A 127 -15.23 10.48 7.58
CA ALA A 127 -14.83 11.87 7.36
C ALA A 127 -13.41 11.99 6.82
N MET A 128 -12.48 11.18 7.32
CA MET A 128 -11.07 11.26 6.93
C MET A 128 -10.76 10.55 5.60
N TYR A 129 -11.48 9.47 5.27
CA TYR A 129 -11.16 8.63 4.12
C TYR A 129 -12.32 8.44 3.15
N LEU A 130 -13.48 7.93 3.59
CA LEU A 130 -14.51 7.46 2.65
C LEU A 130 -15.20 8.59 1.87
N GLU A 131 -15.64 9.65 2.55
CA GLU A 131 -16.27 10.81 1.89
C GLU A 131 -15.28 11.55 0.96
N PRO A 132 -14.03 11.86 1.39
CA PRO A 132 -13.03 12.41 0.48
C PRO A 132 -12.75 11.52 -0.73
N LEU A 133 -12.66 10.20 -0.55
CA LEU A 133 -12.44 9.26 -1.66
C LEU A 133 -13.62 9.21 -2.62
N GLU A 134 -14.84 9.16 -2.10
CA GLU A 134 -16.06 9.21 -2.91
C GLU A 134 -16.07 10.45 -3.81
N ARG A 135 -15.84 11.63 -3.23
CA ARG A 135 -15.81 12.90 -3.96
C ARG A 135 -14.65 12.96 -4.96
N LEU A 136 -13.46 12.50 -4.56
CA LEU A 136 -12.28 12.49 -5.41
C LEU A 136 -12.52 11.59 -6.63
N ILE A 137 -12.87 10.33 -6.41
CA ILE A 137 -13.13 9.36 -7.49
C ILE A 137 -14.27 9.85 -8.37
N GLY A 138 -15.37 10.35 -7.80
CA GLY A 138 -16.50 10.90 -8.56
C GLY A 138 -16.09 12.03 -9.49
N SER A 139 -15.24 12.95 -9.03
CA SER A 139 -14.71 14.04 -9.87
C SER A 139 -13.87 13.56 -11.06
N ARG A 140 -13.31 12.35 -11.00
CA ARG A 140 -12.49 11.76 -12.08
C ARG A 140 -13.30 10.90 -13.05
N ASN A 141 -14.53 10.53 -12.67
CA ASN A 141 -15.38 9.59 -13.39
C ASN A 141 -16.61 10.23 -14.07
N VAL A 142 -16.67 11.57 -14.18
CA VAL A 142 -17.81 12.29 -14.78
C VAL A 142 -18.11 11.91 -16.25
N ASP A 143 -17.08 11.56 -17.03
CA ASP A 143 -17.19 11.26 -18.47
C ASP A 143 -16.73 9.83 -18.80
N VAL A 144 -16.85 8.91 -17.84
CA VAL A 144 -16.44 7.51 -18.02
C VAL A 144 -17.63 6.70 -18.50
N ALA A 145 -17.42 5.91 -19.55
CA ALA A 145 -18.45 5.02 -20.10
C ALA A 145 -18.88 3.96 -19.09
N GLU A 146 -20.11 3.47 -19.23
CA GLU A 146 -20.68 2.42 -18.37
C GLU A 146 -19.75 1.19 -18.30
N GLY A 147 -19.46 0.73 -17.08
CA GLY A 147 -18.54 -0.38 -16.81
C GLY A 147 -17.05 -0.01 -16.81
N GLY A 148 -16.68 1.20 -17.24
CA GLY A 148 -15.34 1.75 -17.08
C GLY A 148 -15.17 2.46 -15.74
N TRP A 149 -13.92 2.66 -15.32
CA TRP A 149 -13.59 3.48 -14.16
C TRP A 149 -12.22 4.13 -14.30
N ARG A 150 -12.00 5.20 -13.56
CA ARG A 150 -10.71 5.88 -13.38
C ARG A 150 -10.38 5.98 -11.89
N GLY A 151 -9.17 5.61 -11.53
CA GLY A 151 -8.60 5.75 -10.20
C GLY A 151 -8.28 7.20 -9.88
N VAL A 152 -7.54 7.39 -8.79
CA VAL A 152 -7.17 8.73 -8.28
C VAL A 152 -6.04 9.38 -9.09
N PHE A 153 -5.22 8.58 -9.79
CA PHE A 153 -4.05 9.02 -10.55
C PHE A 153 -4.38 9.12 -12.04
N GLU A 154 -4.30 10.31 -12.64
CA GLU A 154 -4.61 10.48 -14.07
C GLU A 154 -3.55 9.88 -14.99
N LYS A 155 -2.30 9.84 -14.54
CA LYS A 155 -1.20 9.24 -15.33
C LYS A 155 -1.33 7.74 -15.50
N VAL A 156 -2.02 7.06 -14.56
CA VAL A 156 -2.30 5.62 -14.61
C VAL A 156 -3.75 5.42 -14.17
N PRO A 157 -4.74 5.66 -15.05
CA PRO A 157 -6.16 5.68 -14.68
C PRO A 157 -6.69 4.35 -14.14
N GLU A 158 -6.05 3.22 -14.45
CA GLU A 158 -6.44 1.89 -13.96
C GLU A 158 -5.75 1.51 -12.64
N GLN A 159 -4.98 2.44 -12.04
CA GLN A 159 -4.39 2.21 -10.73
C GLN A 159 -5.45 2.33 -9.64
N THR A 160 -5.81 1.19 -9.03
CA THR A 160 -6.63 1.17 -7.82
C THR A 160 -5.86 1.77 -6.64
N LEU A 161 -6.55 2.54 -5.79
CA LEU A 161 -6.03 2.90 -4.48
C LEU A 161 -6.44 1.83 -3.48
N VAL A 162 -5.52 1.40 -2.62
CA VAL A 162 -5.84 0.46 -1.54
C VAL A 162 -6.03 1.22 -0.24
N LEU A 163 -7.18 1.02 0.41
CA LEU A 163 -7.42 1.44 1.80
C LEU A 163 -7.26 0.22 2.70
N LEU A 164 -6.13 0.14 3.39
CA LEU A 164 -5.91 -0.84 4.46
C LEU A 164 -6.60 -0.33 5.72
N VAL A 165 -7.58 -1.07 6.22
CA VAL A 165 -8.30 -0.78 7.45
C VAL A 165 -7.78 -1.74 8.52
N ASP A 166 -6.95 -1.24 9.44
CA ASP A 166 -6.41 -2.03 10.55
C ASP A 166 -7.39 -1.96 11.74
N LEU A 167 -8.02 -3.09 12.05
CA LEU A 167 -9.00 -3.19 13.11
C LEU A 167 -8.31 -3.26 14.48
N LYS A 168 -8.47 -2.23 15.31
CA LYS A 168 -7.96 -2.23 16.71
C LYS A 168 -8.97 -2.77 17.72
N THR A 169 -10.22 -2.96 17.32
CA THR A 169 -11.34 -3.52 18.10
C THR A 169 -11.76 -4.91 17.59
N GLU A 170 -12.79 -5.51 18.21
CA GLU A 170 -13.27 -6.85 17.86
C GLU A 170 -13.75 -6.94 16.40
N SER A 171 -13.33 -8.00 15.72
CA SER A 171 -13.49 -8.25 14.28
C SER A 171 -14.94 -8.06 13.80
N ARG A 172 -15.89 -8.79 14.39
CA ARG A 172 -17.26 -8.91 13.86
C ARG A 172 -18.01 -7.59 13.87
N GLN A 173 -18.01 -6.88 15.01
CA GLN A 173 -18.69 -5.59 15.11
C GLN A 173 -18.05 -4.53 14.21
N THR A 174 -16.72 -4.52 14.16
CA THR A 174 -15.97 -3.54 13.36
C THR A 174 -16.17 -3.78 11.86
N LEU A 175 -16.17 -5.04 11.39
CA LEU A 175 -16.45 -5.39 10.00
C LEU A 175 -17.90 -5.12 9.58
N GLN A 176 -18.87 -5.36 10.47
CA GLN A 176 -20.27 -5.02 10.20
C GLN A 176 -20.45 -3.52 9.97
N GLU A 177 -19.84 -2.72 10.83
CA GLU A 177 -19.88 -1.26 10.69
C GLU A 177 -19.10 -0.79 9.45
N LEU A 178 -17.92 -1.37 9.17
CA LEU A 178 -17.16 -1.07 7.95
C LEU A 178 -18.00 -1.35 6.70
N SER A 179 -18.62 -2.53 6.60
CA SER A 179 -19.47 -2.90 5.47
C SER A 179 -20.65 -1.94 5.29
N ARG A 180 -21.23 -1.45 6.40
CA ARG A 180 -22.28 -0.43 6.42
C ARG A 180 -21.78 0.91 5.88
N GLN A 181 -20.62 1.39 6.35
CA GLN A 181 -20.03 2.66 5.94
C GLN A 181 -19.56 2.65 4.47
N LEU A 182 -19.19 1.49 3.94
CA LEU A 182 -18.82 1.31 2.54
C LEU A 182 -20.01 1.32 1.56
N LYS A 183 -21.25 1.34 2.05
CA LYS A 183 -22.45 1.26 1.20
C LYS A 183 -22.52 2.34 0.10
N PRO A 184 -22.25 3.64 0.35
CA PRO A 184 -22.31 4.67 -0.70
C PRO A 184 -21.32 4.38 -1.85
N LEU A 185 -20.08 4.04 -1.51
CA LEU A 185 -19.05 3.66 -2.49
C LEU A 185 -19.41 2.40 -3.28
N ARG A 186 -20.10 1.45 -2.64
CA ARG A 186 -20.62 0.23 -3.29
C ARG A 186 -21.73 0.55 -4.29
N GLU A 187 -22.66 1.43 -3.93
CA GLU A 187 -23.76 1.86 -4.81
C GLU A 187 -23.26 2.64 -6.03
N LEU A 188 -22.09 3.28 -5.92
CA LEU A 188 -21.39 3.96 -7.01
C LEU A 188 -20.47 3.03 -7.85
N ASP A 189 -20.42 1.73 -7.53
CA ASP A 189 -19.50 0.76 -8.16
C ASP A 189 -18.01 1.16 -8.06
N TYR A 190 -17.61 1.77 -6.94
CA TYR A 190 -16.21 2.22 -6.72
C TYR A 190 -15.34 1.19 -6.01
N LEU A 191 -15.91 0.14 -5.44
CA LEU A 191 -15.20 -0.84 -4.62
C LEU A 191 -14.79 -2.06 -5.44
N THR A 192 -13.53 -2.49 -5.35
CA THR A 192 -13.09 -3.77 -5.90
C THR A 192 -13.81 -4.88 -5.15
N TYR A 193 -14.32 -5.89 -5.86
CA TYR A 193 -15.09 -6.96 -5.23
C TYR A 193 -14.89 -8.32 -5.89
N TRP A 194 -15.12 -9.38 -5.13
CA TRP A 194 -15.27 -10.74 -5.63
C TRP A 194 -16.72 -11.01 -6.01
N ASN A 195 -16.98 -11.40 -7.26
CA ASN A 195 -18.33 -11.63 -7.78
C ASN A 195 -18.82 -13.09 -7.65
N GLY A 196 -18.06 -13.96 -6.97
CA GLY A 196 -18.30 -15.40 -6.92
C GLY A 196 -17.41 -16.22 -7.86
N THR A 197 -16.78 -15.59 -8.86
CA THR A 197 -15.95 -16.26 -9.87
C THR A 197 -14.64 -15.54 -10.18
N SER A 198 -14.63 -14.21 -10.14
CA SER A 198 -13.46 -13.38 -10.39
C SER A 198 -13.44 -12.13 -9.52
N ARG A 199 -12.23 -11.59 -9.31
CA ARG A 199 -12.04 -10.27 -8.69
C ARG A 199 -12.27 -9.19 -9.75
N VAL A 200 -13.29 -8.38 -9.54
CA VAL A 200 -13.66 -7.23 -10.38
C VAL A 200 -12.97 -6.00 -9.80
N MET A 201 -11.96 -5.49 -10.50
CA MET A 201 -11.19 -4.31 -10.07
C MET A 201 -11.99 -3.02 -10.26
N ARG A 202 -11.83 -2.09 -9.31
CA ARG A 202 -12.44 -0.75 -9.26
C ARG A 202 -11.47 0.28 -8.67
N PRO A 203 -11.81 1.59 -8.67
CA PRO A 203 -10.93 2.65 -8.18
C PRO A 203 -10.41 2.47 -6.75
N LEU A 204 -11.17 1.80 -5.87
CA LEU A 204 -10.84 1.62 -4.47
C LEU A 204 -10.90 0.14 -4.08
N THR A 205 -9.81 -0.39 -3.52
CA THR A 205 -9.76 -1.73 -2.95
C THR A 205 -9.66 -1.64 -1.43
N VAL A 206 -10.57 -2.29 -0.70
CA VAL A 206 -10.56 -2.28 0.78
C VAL A 206 -9.96 -3.57 1.31
N VAL A 207 -8.97 -3.45 2.18
CA VAL A 207 -8.28 -4.60 2.80
C VAL A 207 -8.35 -4.46 4.31
N ALA A 208 -8.90 -5.46 5.00
CA ALA A 208 -8.95 -5.52 6.45
C ALA A 208 -7.69 -6.21 7.01
N SER A 209 -7.09 -5.59 8.03
CA SER A 209 -5.93 -6.09 8.77
C SER A 209 -6.13 -5.91 10.28
N GLY A 210 -5.10 -6.19 11.09
CA GLY A 210 -5.16 -6.06 12.55
C GLY A 210 -5.94 -7.19 13.23
N LYS A 211 -6.86 -6.86 14.14
CA LYS A 211 -7.71 -7.82 14.89
C LYS A 211 -8.89 -8.34 14.07
N VAL A 212 -8.64 -8.69 12.81
CA VAL A 212 -9.62 -9.31 11.91
C VAL A 212 -9.45 -10.83 11.94
N ALA A 213 -10.54 -11.56 12.19
CA ALA A 213 -10.54 -13.02 12.06
C ALA A 213 -10.80 -13.40 10.60
N PHE A 214 -10.02 -14.34 10.06
CA PHE A 214 -10.17 -14.78 8.66
C PHE A 214 -11.57 -15.35 8.39
N GLU A 215 -12.14 -16.08 9.35
CA GLU A 215 -13.48 -16.64 9.28
C GLU A 215 -14.58 -15.57 9.17
N ASP A 216 -14.40 -14.40 9.79
CA ASP A 216 -15.36 -13.29 9.67
C ASP A 216 -15.31 -12.67 8.27
N ILE A 217 -14.13 -12.60 7.64
CA ILE A 217 -14.04 -12.21 6.23
C ILE A 217 -14.76 -13.22 5.36
N LEU A 218 -14.57 -14.53 5.56
CA LEU A 218 -15.25 -15.57 4.79
C LEU A 218 -16.77 -15.53 4.96
N ALA A 219 -17.26 -15.13 6.13
CA ALA A 219 -18.68 -15.00 6.44
C ALA A 219 -19.39 -13.82 5.75
N LEU A 220 -18.65 -12.87 5.15
CA LEU A 220 -19.25 -11.84 4.28
C LEU A 220 -19.83 -12.49 3.00
N ASN A 221 -20.55 -11.71 2.18
CA ASN A 221 -21.25 -12.21 1.00
C ASN A 221 -20.30 -12.90 -0.01
N PRO A 222 -20.41 -14.21 -0.26
CA PRO A 222 -19.48 -14.96 -1.11
C PRO A 222 -19.58 -14.65 -2.60
N THR A 223 -20.65 -13.98 -3.04
CA THR A 223 -20.84 -13.57 -4.45
C THR A 223 -20.74 -12.06 -4.64
N HIS A 224 -20.47 -11.31 -3.58
CA HIS A 224 -20.22 -9.86 -3.64
C HIS A 224 -19.43 -9.42 -2.41
N ARG A 225 -18.16 -9.84 -2.33
CA ARG A 225 -17.26 -9.52 -1.22
C ARG A 225 -16.35 -8.36 -1.63
N ASP A 226 -16.44 -7.23 -0.95
CA ASP A 226 -15.69 -6.01 -1.25
C ASP A 226 -14.70 -5.60 -0.14
N ILE A 227 -14.56 -6.45 0.88
CA ILE A 227 -13.55 -6.34 1.93
C ILE A 227 -12.69 -7.61 1.85
N PHE A 228 -11.41 -7.43 1.57
CA PHE A 228 -10.44 -8.52 1.46
C PHE A 228 -9.58 -8.62 2.71
N PHE A 229 -9.07 -9.81 2.99
CA PHE A 229 -8.15 -10.05 4.10
C PHE A 229 -6.70 -9.67 3.73
N ASP A 230 -5.96 -9.19 4.72
CA ASP A 230 -4.50 -9.08 4.70
C ASP A 230 -3.87 -10.38 5.23
N ALA A 231 -3.49 -11.27 4.31
CA ALA A 231 -2.98 -12.60 4.68
C ALA A 231 -1.59 -12.52 5.36
N PRO A 232 -1.24 -13.45 6.25
CA PRO A 232 0.07 -13.44 6.89
C PRO A 232 1.13 -14.01 5.94
N LEU A 233 1.89 -13.14 5.27
CA LEU A 233 2.87 -13.52 4.24
C LEU A 233 3.94 -14.49 4.73
N ALA A 234 4.38 -14.35 5.98
CA ALA A 234 5.36 -15.24 6.60
C ALA A 234 4.82 -16.66 6.88
N SER A 235 3.50 -16.86 6.78
CA SER A 235 2.82 -18.11 7.07
C SER A 235 1.60 -18.32 6.14
N LEU A 236 1.82 -18.20 4.83
CA LEU A 236 0.76 -18.43 3.83
C LEU A 236 0.37 -19.90 3.69
N HIS A 237 1.32 -20.81 3.95
CA HIS A 237 1.05 -22.23 3.98
C HIS A 237 0.19 -22.57 5.19
N THR A 238 -0.93 -23.26 4.96
CA THR A 238 -1.84 -23.68 6.03
C THR A 238 -2.27 -25.13 5.87
N PRO A 239 -2.69 -25.82 6.95
CA PRO A 239 -3.32 -27.14 6.85
C PRO A 239 -4.65 -27.15 6.07
N LYS A 240 -5.19 -25.98 5.70
CA LYS A 240 -6.41 -25.84 4.89
C LYS A 240 -6.10 -25.77 3.38
N ASP A 241 -4.83 -25.74 2.99
CA ASP A 241 -4.42 -25.86 1.58
C ASP A 241 -4.63 -27.31 1.12
N ASP A 242 -5.10 -27.49 -0.11
CA ASP A 242 -5.26 -28.80 -0.75
C ASP A 242 -4.33 -28.90 -1.96
N TRP A 243 -3.24 -29.64 -1.76
CA TRP A 243 -2.21 -29.91 -2.77
C TRP A 243 -2.58 -31.05 -3.73
N THR A 244 -3.71 -31.73 -3.50
CA THR A 244 -4.17 -32.84 -4.34
C THR A 244 -4.93 -32.39 -5.59
N THR A 245 -5.40 -31.14 -5.61
CA THR A 245 -6.07 -30.54 -6.77
C THR A 245 -5.07 -30.03 -7.81
N SER A 246 -5.52 -29.84 -9.05
CA SER A 246 -4.72 -29.26 -10.13
C SER A 246 -5.51 -28.12 -10.80
N PRO A 247 -5.17 -26.85 -10.55
CA PRO A 247 -4.11 -26.37 -9.64
C PRO A 247 -4.43 -26.63 -8.15
N PRO A 248 -3.43 -26.58 -7.24
CA PRO A 248 -3.66 -26.60 -5.80
C PRO A 248 -4.66 -25.53 -5.36
N THR A 249 -5.45 -25.81 -4.32
CA THR A 249 -6.30 -24.80 -3.70
C THR A 249 -5.69 -24.32 -2.40
N HIS A 250 -5.74 -23.02 -2.15
CA HIS A 250 -5.11 -22.39 -0.99
C HIS A 250 -6.17 -21.76 -0.10
N ALA A 251 -5.95 -21.78 1.22
CA ALA A 251 -6.81 -21.14 2.18
C ALA A 251 -6.90 -19.62 1.92
N TYR A 252 -5.74 -18.97 1.82
CA TYR A 252 -5.62 -17.59 1.37
C TYR A 252 -5.50 -17.57 -0.15
N ASN A 253 -6.45 -16.93 -0.82
CA ASN A 253 -6.48 -16.87 -2.27
C ASN A 253 -7.20 -15.60 -2.75
N ILE A 254 -7.16 -15.37 -4.06
CA ILE A 254 -7.71 -14.19 -4.74
C ILE A 254 -9.19 -13.87 -4.39
N SER A 255 -9.99 -14.83 -3.95
CA SER A 255 -11.41 -14.63 -3.61
C SER A 255 -11.64 -14.01 -2.23
N ASN A 256 -10.65 -14.13 -1.33
CA ASN A 256 -10.81 -13.74 0.07
C ASN A 256 -9.72 -12.77 0.56
N SER A 257 -8.56 -12.76 -0.09
CA SER A 257 -7.41 -11.95 0.31
C SER A 257 -6.94 -11.08 -0.86
N TYR A 258 -6.39 -9.91 -0.56
CA TYR A 258 -5.78 -9.04 -1.56
C TYR A 258 -4.28 -8.89 -1.30
N TYR A 259 -3.94 -8.47 -0.08
CA TYR A 259 -2.56 -8.45 0.37
C TYR A 259 -2.17 -9.75 1.07
N ALA A 260 -0.86 -10.00 1.05
CA ALA A 260 -0.18 -10.82 2.02
C ALA A 260 0.96 -9.99 2.61
N SER A 261 0.99 -9.84 3.94
CA SER A 261 1.93 -8.93 4.62
C SER A 261 2.80 -9.61 5.66
N SER A 262 4.06 -9.15 5.79
CA SER A 262 5.00 -9.59 6.83
C SER A 262 5.89 -8.44 7.29
N GLU A 263 6.44 -8.53 8.50
CA GLU A 263 7.59 -7.70 8.84
C GLU A 263 8.77 -8.02 7.91
N LEU A 264 9.54 -7.01 7.53
CA LEU A 264 10.71 -7.16 6.68
C LEU A 264 11.78 -8.03 7.34
N LYS A 265 11.91 -7.98 8.67
CA LYS A 265 12.84 -8.83 9.44
C LYS A 265 12.53 -10.33 9.30
N ASP A 266 11.27 -10.67 9.01
CA ASP A 266 10.77 -12.02 8.80
C ASP A 266 10.67 -12.35 7.29
N GLY A 267 11.17 -11.46 6.44
CA GLY A 267 11.09 -11.56 4.99
C GLY A 267 12.07 -12.58 4.42
N ILE A 268 11.54 -13.61 3.76
CA ILE A 268 12.30 -14.56 2.95
C ILE A 268 12.15 -14.12 1.49
N ILE A 269 12.97 -13.15 1.08
CA ILE A 269 12.87 -12.46 -0.22
C ILE A 269 13.61 -13.22 -1.33
N SER A 270 14.57 -14.08 -0.98
CA SER A 270 15.28 -14.93 -1.93
C SER A 270 15.72 -16.23 -1.27
N LEU A 271 15.46 -17.35 -1.93
CA LEU A 271 15.99 -18.66 -1.58
C LEU A 271 16.92 -19.12 -2.70
N ALA A 272 18.04 -19.75 -2.32
CA ALA A 272 18.92 -20.38 -3.30
C ALA A 272 18.19 -21.57 -3.93
N SER A 273 17.94 -21.50 -5.23
CA SER A 273 17.40 -22.60 -6.01
C SER A 273 18.46 -23.69 -6.18
N ASP A 274 18.43 -24.73 -5.34
CA ASP A 274 19.12 -25.98 -5.64
C ASP A 274 18.36 -26.67 -6.78
N GLY A 275 19.00 -26.78 -7.95
CA GLY A 275 18.36 -27.12 -9.22
C GLY A 275 17.58 -28.45 -9.24
N ASP A 276 16.66 -28.52 -10.22
CA ASP A 276 15.91 -29.67 -10.76
C ASP A 276 15.94 -30.96 -9.94
N LYS A 277 15.28 -30.94 -8.77
CA LYS A 277 14.65 -32.13 -8.22
C LYS A 277 13.16 -32.07 -8.53
N ILE A 278 12.59 -33.21 -8.95
CA ILE A 278 11.14 -33.39 -8.99
C ILE A 278 10.63 -33.16 -7.56
N SER A 279 10.01 -32.01 -7.34
CA SER A 279 9.38 -31.62 -6.09
C SER A 279 7.87 -31.69 -6.27
N SER A 280 7.17 -32.15 -5.24
CA SER A 280 5.71 -32.02 -5.18
C SER A 280 5.30 -30.53 -5.23
N PRO A 281 4.06 -30.19 -5.63
CA PRO A 281 3.60 -28.80 -5.61
C PRO A 281 3.77 -28.12 -4.24
N GLU A 282 3.60 -28.89 -3.16
CA GLU A 282 3.80 -28.44 -1.79
C GLU A 282 5.27 -28.11 -1.49
N GLU A 283 6.20 -29.00 -1.84
CA GLU A 283 7.64 -28.78 -1.67
C GLU A 283 8.14 -27.61 -2.53
N HIS A 284 7.59 -27.45 -3.74
CA HIS A 284 7.89 -26.33 -4.61
C HIS A 284 7.43 -25.01 -3.99
N ASP A 285 6.19 -24.92 -3.48
CA ASP A 285 5.69 -23.70 -2.82
C ASP A 285 6.49 -23.39 -1.54
N ALA A 286 6.79 -24.40 -0.72
CA ALA A 286 7.55 -24.24 0.52
C ALA A 286 9.00 -23.77 0.28
N SER A 287 9.57 -24.07 -0.89
CA SER A 287 10.91 -23.62 -1.30
C SER A 287 10.90 -22.34 -2.14
N SER A 288 9.71 -21.83 -2.50
CA SER A 288 9.54 -20.56 -3.22
C SER A 288 9.70 -19.38 -2.27
N SER A 289 10.14 -18.24 -2.80
CA SER A 289 10.16 -16.99 -2.02
C SER A 289 8.75 -16.57 -1.61
N GLN A 290 8.65 -15.79 -0.53
CA GLN A 290 7.35 -15.29 -0.06
C GLN A 290 6.56 -14.52 -1.14
N PRO A 291 7.16 -13.62 -1.96
CA PRO A 291 6.44 -12.98 -3.06
C PRO A 291 5.93 -13.97 -4.11
N GLU A 292 6.67 -15.04 -4.41
CA GLU A 292 6.22 -16.09 -5.33
C GLU A 292 5.04 -16.88 -4.76
N GLN A 293 5.07 -17.21 -3.47
CA GLN A 293 3.96 -17.85 -2.76
C GLN A 293 2.70 -16.97 -2.74
N ALA A 294 2.85 -15.65 -2.54
CA ALA A 294 1.74 -14.71 -2.61
C ALA A 294 1.17 -14.62 -4.04
N LYS A 295 2.06 -14.53 -5.03
CA LYS A 295 1.69 -14.44 -6.45
C LYS A 295 0.96 -15.68 -6.94
N SER A 296 1.38 -16.89 -6.54
CA SER A 296 0.70 -18.15 -6.90
C SER A 296 -0.75 -18.19 -6.39
N ARG A 297 -1.01 -17.50 -5.27
CA ARG A 297 -2.34 -17.34 -4.64
C ARG A 297 -3.15 -16.15 -5.19
N GLY A 298 -2.60 -15.37 -6.12
CA GLY A 298 -3.22 -14.15 -6.68
C GLY A 298 -3.20 -12.94 -5.74
N LEU A 299 -2.28 -12.95 -4.77
CA LEU A 299 -2.11 -11.92 -3.74
C LEU A 299 -0.95 -10.99 -4.09
N VAL A 300 -0.98 -9.79 -3.51
CA VAL A 300 0.09 -8.79 -3.61
C VAL A 300 0.90 -8.80 -2.32
N SER A 301 2.22 -8.87 -2.41
CA SER A 301 3.06 -8.93 -1.21
C SER A 301 3.35 -7.54 -0.64
N ARG A 302 3.38 -7.41 0.68
CA ARG A 302 3.74 -6.17 1.37
C ARG A 302 4.69 -6.49 2.52
N TYR A 303 5.75 -5.69 2.65
CA TYR A 303 6.67 -5.79 3.77
C TYR A 303 6.64 -4.52 4.60
N TRP A 304 6.57 -4.69 5.92
CA TRP A 304 6.52 -3.57 6.86
C TRP A 304 7.65 -3.60 7.88
N GLY A 305 7.96 -2.45 8.47
CA GLY A 305 9.07 -2.29 9.42
C GLY A 305 10.43 -2.10 8.74
N SER A 306 11.03 -0.92 8.94
CA SER A 306 12.32 -0.56 8.35
C SER A 306 13.51 -1.11 9.15
N ALA A 307 14.61 -1.45 8.48
CA ALA A 307 15.92 -1.72 9.12
C ALA A 307 16.66 -0.45 9.62
N GLY A 308 16.03 0.73 9.55
CA GLY A 308 16.61 2.03 9.90
C GLY A 308 15.99 2.69 11.15
N PRO A 309 16.59 3.78 11.67
CA PRO A 309 16.08 4.46 12.86
C PRO A 309 14.66 4.96 12.63
N LYS A 310 13.83 4.83 13.69
CA LYS A 310 12.38 5.10 13.77
C LYS A 310 11.93 6.39 13.04
N TYR A 311 11.76 6.32 11.73
CA TYR A 311 10.98 7.25 10.95
C TYR A 311 9.76 6.50 10.43
N GLN A 312 8.58 7.12 10.49
CA GLN A 312 7.35 6.60 9.89
C GLN A 312 7.54 6.61 8.37
N THR A 313 8.07 5.52 7.83
CA THR A 313 8.35 5.37 6.41
C THR A 313 7.14 4.83 5.68
N SER A 314 6.96 5.29 4.45
CA SER A 314 6.09 4.66 3.49
C SER A 314 6.75 3.35 3.00
N GLU A 315 5.99 2.28 2.84
CA GLU A 315 6.51 0.91 2.71
C GLU A 315 6.31 0.35 1.30
N GLN A 316 7.24 -0.47 0.81
CA GLN A 316 7.19 -0.98 -0.56
C GLN A 316 6.19 -2.12 -0.69
N VAL A 317 5.30 -2.01 -1.68
CA VAL A 317 4.43 -3.08 -2.15
C VAL A 317 5.15 -3.79 -3.29
N MET A 318 5.30 -5.12 -3.20
CA MET A 318 6.02 -5.95 -4.18
C MET A 318 5.08 -6.94 -4.88
#